data_AF-A0A3M2SPE0-F1
#
_entry.id   AF-A0A3M2SPE0-F1
#
_cell.length_a   1.000
_cell.length_b   1.000
_cell.length_c   1.000
_cell.angle_alpha   90.00
_cell.angle_beta   90.00
_cell.angle_gamma   90.00
#
_symmetry.space_group_name_H-M   'P 1'
#
loop_
_entity.id
_entity.type
_entity.pdbx_description
1 polymer ?
#
loop_
_entity_poly.entity_id
_entity_poly.type
_entity_poly.pdbx_seq_one_letter_code
_entity_poly.pdbx_strand_id
1 'polypeptide(L)'
;MQIVNLSALSLFVASAFAADCFGNTQSGISKWADAYWDARAKMCGNTDCEYQKDCTTRSSKTIKGLAPVTVNVALSRKHTGSQKGFKDCWGATENIINQCVYSEQKMSGTWEYNGQLYQINAWYS
;
A
#
# COMPACT_ATOMS: atom_id res chain seq x y z
N MET A 1 53.03 -10.14 -7.43
CA MET A 1 52.13 -9.22 -6.69
C MET A 1 50.95 -8.92 -7.61
N GLN A 2 49.78 -9.49 -7.35
CA GLN A 2 48.57 -9.23 -8.13
C GLN A 2 47.80 -8.09 -7.45
N ILE A 3 47.60 -7.01 -8.20
CA ILE A 3 46.78 -5.86 -7.78
C ILE A 3 45.34 -6.26 -8.06
N VAL A 4 44.57 -6.53 -7.01
CA VAL A 4 43.14 -6.81 -7.12
C VAL A 4 42.43 -5.49 -7.33
N ASN A 5 41.84 -5.31 -8.51
CA ASN A 5 41.17 -4.08 -8.93
C ASN A 5 39.81 -3.96 -8.20
N LEU A 6 39.78 -3.19 -7.11
CA LEU A 6 38.62 -2.93 -6.23
C LEU A 6 37.65 -1.90 -6.84
N SER A 7 37.24 -2.10 -8.10
CA SER A 7 36.43 -1.12 -8.85
C SER A 7 35.07 -1.67 -9.30
N ALA A 8 34.41 -2.51 -8.49
CA ALA A 8 33.14 -3.13 -8.90
C ALA A 8 32.16 -3.42 -7.75
N LEU A 9 32.03 -2.52 -6.78
CA LEU A 9 30.88 -2.50 -5.86
C LEU A 9 30.06 -1.23 -6.09
N SER A 10 29.54 -1.09 -7.31
CA SER A 10 28.34 -0.29 -7.54
C SER A 10 27.17 -1.00 -6.85
N LEU A 11 27.04 -0.78 -5.54
CA LEU A 11 25.81 -1.06 -4.82
C LEU A 11 24.74 -0.19 -5.46
N PHE A 12 24.00 -0.77 -6.40
CA PHE A 12 22.66 -0.30 -6.71
C PHE A 12 21.89 -0.45 -5.40
N VAL A 13 21.93 0.61 -4.58
CA VAL A 13 20.88 0.88 -3.62
C VAL A 13 19.66 1.10 -4.50
N ALA A 14 18.99 0.02 -4.88
CA ALA A 14 17.57 0.06 -5.11
C ALA A 14 17.03 0.54 -3.77
N SER A 15 16.92 1.86 -3.61
CA SER A 15 16.09 2.48 -2.62
C SER A 15 14.71 1.96 -2.97
N ALA A 16 14.36 0.80 -2.42
CA ALA A 16 13.00 0.37 -2.26
C ALA A 16 12.35 1.59 -1.63
N PHE A 17 11.53 2.30 -2.41
CA PHE A 17 10.70 3.34 -1.85
C PHE A 17 10.05 2.70 -0.63
N ALA A 18 10.16 3.29 0.56
CA ALA A 18 9.40 2.78 1.69
C ALA A 18 7.97 3.30 1.49
N ALA A 19 6.98 2.52 1.91
CA ALA A 19 5.65 3.11 2.07
C ALA A 19 5.75 4.18 3.16
N ASP A 20 5.19 5.36 2.91
CA ASP A 20 5.09 6.37 3.95
C ASP A 20 3.90 5.99 4.83
N CYS A 21 4.19 5.40 5.99
CA CYS A 21 3.19 4.89 6.91
C CYS A 21 2.81 5.96 7.94
N PHE A 22 1.53 6.29 8.05
CA PHE A 22 1.07 7.38 8.91
C PHE A 22 -0.19 7.03 9.70
N GLY A 23 -0.48 7.92 10.65
CA GLY A 23 -1.55 7.74 11.64
C GLY A 23 -1.07 7.05 12.93
N ASN A 24 -2.03 6.80 13.81
CA ASN A 24 -1.77 6.17 15.10
C ASN A 24 -1.40 4.70 14.90
N THR A 25 -0.42 4.23 15.69
CA THR A 25 -0.10 2.80 15.76
C THR A 25 -1.26 2.07 16.43
N GLN A 26 -1.77 1.02 15.78
CA GLN A 26 -2.92 0.25 16.23
C GLN A 26 -2.53 -1.21 16.37
N SER A 27 -2.37 -1.65 17.62
CA SER A 27 -1.96 -3.01 17.90
C SER A 27 -2.93 -4.03 17.30
N GLY A 28 -2.42 -4.94 16.47
CA GLY A 28 -3.21 -6.00 15.86
C GLY A 28 -4.10 -5.57 14.70
N ILE A 29 -3.86 -4.40 14.09
CA ILE A 29 -4.60 -3.92 12.90
C ILE A 29 -4.56 -4.93 11.73
N SER A 30 -3.53 -5.77 11.66
CA SER A 30 -3.40 -6.87 10.69
C SER A 30 -4.55 -7.88 10.74
N LYS A 31 -5.32 -7.98 11.83
CA LYS A 31 -6.54 -8.79 11.88
C LYS A 31 -7.60 -8.32 10.87
N TRP A 32 -7.58 -7.04 10.51
CA TRP A 32 -8.45 -6.43 9.51
C TRP A 32 -7.82 -6.32 8.12
N ALA A 33 -6.64 -6.94 7.90
CA ALA A 33 -5.91 -6.86 6.63
C ALA A 33 -6.74 -7.26 5.41
N ASP A 34 -7.71 -8.18 5.54
CA ASP A 34 -8.58 -8.56 4.42
C ASP A 34 -9.35 -7.37 3.84
N ALA A 35 -9.73 -6.38 4.64
CA ALA A 35 -10.34 -5.16 4.11
C ALA A 35 -9.36 -4.43 3.18
N TYR A 36 -8.10 -4.33 3.58
CA TYR A 36 -7.07 -3.70 2.75
C TYR A 36 -6.85 -4.47 1.44
N TRP A 37 -6.76 -5.79 1.53
CA TRP A 37 -6.62 -6.67 0.37
C TRP A 37 -7.85 -6.60 -0.56
N ASP A 38 -9.05 -6.46 -0.02
CA ASP A 38 -10.29 -6.30 -0.80
C ASP A 38 -10.35 -4.96 -1.53
N ALA A 39 -10.01 -3.85 -0.86
CA ALA A 39 -9.91 -2.54 -1.52
C ALA A 39 -8.86 -2.57 -2.65
N ARG A 40 -7.71 -3.20 -2.41
CA ARG A 40 -6.70 -3.47 -3.45
C ARG A 40 -7.28 -4.26 -4.60
N ALA A 41 -7.96 -5.37 -4.33
CA ALA A 41 -8.53 -6.23 -5.37
C ALA A 41 -9.56 -5.48 -6.23
N LYS A 42 -10.42 -4.66 -5.62
CA LYS A 42 -11.40 -3.82 -6.35
C LYS A 42 -10.73 -2.80 -7.26
N MET A 43 -9.69 -2.13 -6.78
CA MET A 43 -8.99 -1.09 -7.56
C MET A 43 -8.07 -1.68 -8.61
N CYS A 44 -7.18 -2.58 -8.18
CA CYS A 44 -6.19 -3.21 -9.02
C CYS A 44 -6.76 -4.39 -9.82
N GLY A 45 -8.04 -4.74 -9.66
CA GLY A 45 -8.78 -5.64 -10.55
C GLY A 45 -9.64 -4.90 -11.58
N ASN A 46 -9.70 -3.55 -11.51
CA ASN A 46 -10.65 -2.71 -12.26
C ASN A 46 -12.12 -3.11 -12.08
N THR A 47 -12.49 -3.65 -10.92
CA THR A 47 -13.89 -4.02 -10.63
C THR A 47 -14.71 -2.77 -10.33
N ASP A 48 -14.16 -1.88 -9.50
CA ASP A 48 -14.84 -0.65 -9.06
C ASP A 48 -14.18 0.61 -9.63
N CYS A 49 -13.11 0.46 -10.43
CA CYS A 49 -12.33 1.56 -10.99
C CYS A 49 -12.05 1.35 -12.48
N GLU A 50 -12.14 2.43 -13.24
CA GLU A 50 -11.64 2.45 -14.61
C GLU A 50 -10.11 2.30 -14.66
N TYR A 51 -9.62 1.76 -15.78
CA TYR A 51 -8.20 1.49 -15.98
C TYR A 51 -7.36 2.76 -15.86
N GLN A 52 -6.40 2.74 -14.92
CA GLN A 52 -5.46 3.83 -14.63
C GLN A 52 -6.10 5.19 -14.27
N LYS A 53 -7.42 5.32 -14.17
CA LYS A 53 -8.05 6.59 -13.79
C LYS A 53 -7.95 6.85 -12.29
N ASP A 54 -8.02 8.13 -11.94
CA ASP A 54 -8.19 8.54 -10.55
C ASP A 54 -9.45 7.90 -9.99
N CYS A 55 -9.33 7.22 -8.85
CA CYS A 55 -10.41 6.42 -8.32
C CYS A 55 -10.21 6.21 -6.82
N THR A 56 -11.31 5.94 -6.10
CA THR A 56 -11.27 5.50 -4.71
C THR A 56 -12.16 4.27 -4.54
N THR A 57 -11.58 3.19 -4.05
CA THR A 57 -12.33 1.99 -3.66
C THR A 57 -12.47 1.93 -2.16
N ARG A 58 -13.52 1.25 -1.71
CA ARG A 58 -13.81 1.07 -0.30
C ARG A 58 -14.10 -0.38 0.02
N SER A 59 -13.71 -0.77 1.22
CA SER A 59 -13.98 -2.06 1.81
C SER A 59 -14.09 -1.90 3.31
N SER A 60 -14.62 -2.91 3.98
CA SER A 60 -14.63 -2.95 5.43
C SER A 60 -14.54 -4.39 5.90
N LYS A 61 -14.07 -4.56 7.13
CA LYS A 61 -14.13 -5.84 7.83
C LYS A 61 -14.61 -5.62 9.24
N THR A 62 -15.61 -6.40 9.63
CA THR A 62 -16.11 -6.45 11.00
C THR A 62 -15.61 -7.73 11.65
N ILE A 63 -14.93 -7.61 12.79
CA ILE A 63 -14.59 -8.75 13.63
C ILE A 63 -15.59 -8.78 14.77
N LYS A 64 -16.33 -9.88 14.87
CA LYS A 64 -17.31 -10.11 15.94
C LYS A 64 -16.57 -10.64 17.17
N GLY A 65 -16.58 -9.86 18.24
CA GLY A 65 -16.12 -10.25 19.58
C GLY A 65 -17.17 -9.87 20.63
N LEU A 66 -16.76 -9.62 21.87
CA LEU A 66 -17.64 -9.08 22.92
C LEU A 66 -18.28 -7.74 22.53
N ALA A 67 -17.51 -6.89 21.85
CA ALA A 67 -18.00 -5.74 21.12
C ALA A 67 -17.58 -5.88 19.65
N PRO A 68 -18.50 -5.74 18.67
CA PRO A 68 -18.13 -5.78 17.27
C PRO A 68 -17.30 -4.53 16.93
N VAL A 69 -16.18 -4.75 16.23
CA VAL A 69 -15.33 -3.66 15.75
C VAL A 69 -15.20 -3.75 14.24
N THR A 70 -15.56 -2.65 13.57
CA THR A 70 -15.45 -2.53 12.12
C THR A 70 -14.30 -1.60 11.77
N VAL A 71 -13.45 -2.05 10.86
CA VAL A 71 -12.44 -1.19 10.21
C VAL A 71 -12.89 -0.97 8.78
N ASN A 72 -13.02 0.30 8.40
CA ASN A 72 -13.25 0.72 7.03
C ASN A 72 -11.91 1.08 6.41
N VAL A 73 -11.74 0.73 5.14
CA VAL A 73 -10.54 1.03 4.37
C VAL A 73 -10.97 1.73 3.08
N ALA A 74 -10.31 2.84 2.77
CA ALA A 74 -10.40 3.53 1.50
C ALA A 74 -9.03 3.53 0.84
N LEU A 75 -8.94 2.96 -0.36
CA LEU A 75 -7.77 3.03 -1.21
C LEU A 75 -8.06 4.03 -2.34
N SER A 76 -7.26 5.07 -2.43
CA SER A 76 -7.32 6.07 -3.51
C SER A 76 -6.09 6.00 -4.41
N ARG A 77 -6.32 6.22 -5.70
CA ARG A 77 -5.29 6.36 -6.74
C ARG A 77 -5.46 7.74 -7.35
N LYS A 78 -4.36 8.48 -7.46
CA LYS A 78 -4.29 9.80 -8.11
C LYS A 78 -3.09 9.85 -9.05
N HIS A 79 -3.24 10.51 -10.20
CA HIS A 79 -2.09 10.82 -11.04
C HIS A 79 -1.25 11.96 -10.47
N THR A 80 0.06 11.74 -10.37
CA THR A 80 1.07 12.73 -10.00
C THR A 80 2.11 12.97 -11.11
N GLY A 81 2.05 12.24 -12.23
CA GLY A 81 2.96 12.40 -13.37
C GLY A 81 2.49 11.73 -14.67
N SER A 82 3.39 11.63 -15.65
CA SER A 82 3.12 11.06 -16.97
C SER A 82 3.65 9.61 -17.08
N GLN A 83 2.74 8.62 -17.16
CA GLN A 83 2.93 7.20 -17.55
C GLN A 83 2.88 6.12 -16.43
N LYS A 84 3.37 4.91 -16.74
CA LYS A 84 2.62 3.63 -16.81
C LYS A 84 1.93 3.14 -15.53
N GLY A 85 0.74 2.55 -15.68
CA GLY A 85 -0.04 1.98 -14.60
C GLY A 85 -0.32 0.47 -14.63
N PHE A 86 -1.07 0.08 -13.60
CA PHE A 86 -1.66 -1.23 -13.27
C PHE A 86 -0.76 -2.35 -12.76
N LYS A 87 0.34 -2.73 -13.44
CA LYS A 87 1.33 -3.67 -12.83
C LYS A 87 1.83 -3.12 -11.49
N ASP A 88 1.93 -1.80 -11.44
CA ASP A 88 2.41 -1.06 -10.30
C ASP A 88 1.33 -0.85 -9.23
N CYS A 89 0.04 -0.99 -9.57
CA CYS A 89 -1.06 -0.95 -8.60
C CYS A 89 -0.91 -2.09 -7.59
N TRP A 90 -0.76 -3.31 -8.09
CA TRP A 90 -0.62 -4.50 -7.26
C TRP A 90 0.61 -4.41 -6.37
N GLY A 91 1.76 -4.03 -6.91
CA GLY A 91 3.01 -3.91 -6.14
C GLY A 91 3.01 -2.75 -5.14
N ALA A 92 2.53 -1.56 -5.53
CA ALA A 92 2.49 -0.40 -4.64
C ALA A 92 1.57 -0.65 -3.45
N THR A 93 0.35 -1.12 -3.70
CA THR A 93 -0.63 -1.40 -2.64
C THR A 93 -0.18 -2.55 -1.73
N GLU A 94 0.46 -3.58 -2.27
CA GLU A 94 1.05 -4.66 -1.48
C GLU A 94 2.15 -4.18 -0.55
N ASN A 95 3.02 -3.29 -1.03
CA ASN A 95 4.04 -2.68 -0.20
C ASN A 95 3.44 -1.84 0.93
N ILE A 96 2.41 -1.02 0.65
CA ILE A 96 1.70 -0.28 1.71
C ILE A 96 1.14 -1.24 2.75
N ILE A 97 0.47 -2.33 2.33
CA ILE A 97 -0.16 -3.26 3.28
C ILE A 97 0.90 -3.99 4.11
N ASN A 98 1.94 -4.53 3.49
CA ASN A 98 2.98 -5.28 4.18
C ASN A 98 3.81 -4.40 5.13
N GLN A 99 4.21 -3.20 4.69
CA GLN A 99 5.03 -2.31 5.50
C GLN A 99 4.19 -1.60 6.57
N CYS A 100 3.06 -1.00 6.21
CA CYS A 100 2.29 -0.21 7.16
C CYS A 100 1.41 -1.08 8.06
N VAL A 101 0.64 -2.01 7.51
CA VAL A 101 -0.36 -2.76 8.30
C VAL A 101 0.28 -3.92 9.08
N TYR A 102 1.14 -4.70 8.43
CA TYR A 102 1.75 -5.87 9.07
C TYR A 102 3.00 -5.53 9.89
N SER A 103 3.93 -4.73 9.34
CA SER A 103 5.19 -4.42 10.03
C SER A 103 5.02 -3.29 11.05
N GLU A 104 4.60 -2.10 10.62
CA GLU A 104 4.53 -0.93 11.50
C GLU A 104 3.22 -0.80 12.30
N GLN A 105 2.23 -1.64 11.99
CA GLN A 105 0.89 -1.60 12.59
C GLN A 105 0.23 -0.21 12.51
N LYS A 106 0.49 0.50 11.42
CA LYS A 106 -0.16 1.74 11.02
C LYS A 106 -1.41 1.44 10.19
N MET A 107 -2.45 2.23 10.41
CA MET A 107 -3.74 2.07 9.70
C MET A 107 -3.70 2.60 8.26
N SER A 108 -2.76 3.50 7.96
CA SER A 108 -2.75 4.24 6.71
C SER A 108 -1.34 4.31 6.17
N GLY A 109 -1.25 4.48 4.85
CA GLY A 109 0.03 4.69 4.21
C GLY A 109 -0.11 5.10 2.75
N THR A 110 0.96 5.67 2.22
CA THR A 110 1.04 6.08 0.82
C THR A 110 2.22 5.43 0.13
N TRP A 111 2.10 5.33 -1.18
CA TRP A 111 3.18 4.95 -2.06
C TRP A 111 3.04 5.69 -3.38
N GLU A 112 4.08 6.41 -3.76
CA GLU A 112 4.16 7.00 -5.09
C GLU A 112 5.05 6.13 -5.98
N TYR A 113 4.55 5.79 -7.16
CA TYR A 113 5.32 5.06 -8.15
C TYR A 113 4.86 5.39 -9.56
N ASN A 114 5.80 5.61 -10.47
CA ASN A 114 5.54 5.89 -11.88
C ASN A 114 4.49 7.00 -12.11
N GLY A 115 4.49 8.06 -11.29
CA GLY A 115 3.54 9.16 -11.45
C GLY A 115 2.10 8.82 -11.04
N GLN A 116 1.92 7.78 -10.21
CA GLN A 116 0.67 7.47 -9.53
C GLN A 116 0.90 7.41 -8.02
N LEU A 117 0.10 8.19 -7.28
CA LEU A 117 0.02 8.13 -5.85
C LEU A 117 -1.09 7.17 -5.44
N TYR A 118 -0.71 6.14 -4.70
CA TYR A 118 -1.61 5.24 -4.01
C TYR A 118 -1.65 5.63 -2.54
N GLN A 119 -2.86 5.79 -2.00
CA GLN A 119 -3.06 6.14 -0.60
C GLN A 119 -4.14 5.26 0.01
N ILE A 120 -3.77 4.54 1.06
CA ILE A 120 -4.70 3.82 1.92
C ILE A 120 -4.97 4.66 3.16
N ASN A 121 -6.26 4.89 3.45
CA ASN A 121 -6.72 5.42 4.73
C ASN A 121 -7.66 4.41 5.38
N ALA A 122 -7.44 4.11 6.65
CA ALA A 122 -8.37 3.28 7.41
C ALA A 122 -8.80 3.94 8.73
N TRP A 123 -10.02 3.62 9.16
CA TRP A 123 -10.59 4.12 10.41
C TRP A 123 -11.58 3.13 11.01
N TYR A 124 -11.72 3.17 12.34
CA TYR A 124 -12.74 2.41 13.05
C TYR A 124 -14.11 3.05 12.89
N SER A 125 -15.17 2.23 12.85
CA SER A 125 -16.57 2.64 12.93
C SER A 125 -17.37 1.77 13.88
#